data_AF-A0A5S6Q408-F1
#
_entry.id   AF-A0A5S6Q408-F1
#
_cell.length_a   1.000
_cell.length_b   1.000
_cell.length_c   1.000
_cell.angle_alpha   90.00
_cell.angle_beta   90.00
_cell.angle_gamma   90.00
#
_symmetry.space_group_name_H-M   'P 1'
#
loop_
_entity.id
_entity.type
_entity.pdbx_description
1 polymer ?
#
loop_
_entity_poly.entity_id
_entity_poly.type
_entity_poly.pdbx_seq_one_letter_code
_entity_poly.pdbx_strand_id
1 'polypeptide(L)'
;MAQALIRGMTASGKLKASQLFASAPEWDVVNLNKLDQMNIRKTSDNVQLAKESDVIVLAVKPNLIKDVCNEIQQSVRSTNQKLLVSIAAGISTANIEKVALNSMFI
;
A
#
# COMPACT_ATOMS: atom_id res chain seq x y z
N MET A 1 5.47 6.44 7.38
CA MET A 1 4.08 6.01 7.68
C MET A 1 3.96 4.49 7.71
N ALA A 2 4.26 3.77 6.62
CA ALA A 2 4.15 2.31 6.54
C ALA A 2 4.81 1.55 7.70
N GLN A 3 6.03 1.94 8.08
CA GLN A 3 6.76 1.29 9.18
C GLN A 3 5.94 1.25 10.48
N ALA A 4 5.34 2.38 10.89
CA ALA A 4 4.57 2.45 12.14
C ALA A 4 3.33 1.56 12.10
N LEU A 5 2.65 1.46 10.95
CA LEU A 5 1.52 0.55 10.75
C LEU A 5 1.96 -0.91 10.88
N ILE A 6 3.04 -1.30 10.20
CA ILE A 6 3.61 -2.65 10.26
C ILE A 6 3.99 -3.00 11.71
N ARG A 7 4.64 -2.08 12.43
CA ARG A 7 4.98 -2.27 13.85
C ARG A 7 3.73 -2.46 14.71
N GLY A 8 2.72 -1.61 14.54
CA GLY A 8 1.47 -1.72 15.29
C GLY A 8 0.71 -3.01 15.02
N MET A 9 0.64 -3.43 13.75
CA MET A 9 -0.04 -4.66 13.35
C MET A 9 0.67 -5.90 13.89
N THR A 10 2.00 -5.96 13.78
CA THR A 10 2.79 -7.07 14.32
C THR A 10 2.74 -7.11 15.85
N ALA A 11 2.90 -5.97 16.52
CA ALA A 11 2.83 -5.87 17.99
C ALA A 11 1.44 -6.23 18.54
N SER A 12 0.37 -5.97 17.79
CA SER A 12 -0.99 -6.35 18.21
C SER A 12 -1.24 -7.85 18.20
N GLY A 13 -0.34 -8.66 17.61
CA GLY A 13 -0.50 -10.10 17.45
C GLY A 13 -1.58 -10.53 16.45
N LYS A 14 -2.26 -9.58 15.79
CA LYS A 14 -3.37 -9.86 14.87
C LYS A 14 -2.91 -10.34 13.49
N LEU A 15 -1.70 -9.98 13.06
CA LEU A 15 -1.14 -10.36 11.77
C LEU A 15 0.27 -10.91 11.94
N LYS A 16 0.56 -12.01 11.24
CA LYS A 16 1.91 -12.56 11.13
C LYS A 16 2.73 -11.74 10.13
N ALA A 17 4.05 -11.71 10.32
CA ALA A 17 4.97 -11.06 9.40
C ALA A 17 4.82 -11.57 7.94
N SER A 18 4.55 -12.86 7.76
CA SER A 18 4.32 -13.48 6.45
C SER A 18 3.07 -12.97 5.72
N GLN A 19 2.15 -12.32 6.43
CA GLN A 19 0.94 -11.70 5.88
C GLN A 19 1.14 -10.23 5.53
N LEU A 20 2.33 -9.68 5.81
CA LEU A 20 2.66 -8.28 5.55
C LEU A 20 3.61 -8.20 4.37
N PHE A 21 3.26 -7.32 3.42
CA PHE A 21 4.06 -7.01 2.25
C PHE A 21 4.13 -5.50 2.11
N ALA A 22 5.34 -4.96 1.93
CA ALA A 22 5.55 -3.54 1.77
C ALA A 22 6.35 -3.24 0.50
N SER A 23 6.04 -2.12 -0.16
CA SER A 23 6.79 -1.59 -1.29
C SER A 23 7.32 -0.19 -0.99
N ALA A 24 8.52 0.11 -1.48
CA ALA A 24 9.12 1.44 -1.44
C ALA A 24 10.11 1.60 -2.60
N PRO A 25 10.22 2.79 -3.21
CA PRO A 25 11.18 3.03 -4.30
C PRO A 25 12.61 2.86 -3.81
N GLU A 26 12.89 3.32 -2.60
CA GLU A 26 14.17 3.15 -1.92
C GLU A 26 13.93 2.53 -0.56
N TRP A 27 14.60 1.41 -0.33
CA TRP A 27 14.72 0.83 0.98
C TRP A 27 15.93 1.45 1.67
N ASP A 28 15.78 2.68 2.14
CA ASP A 28 16.82 3.35 2.92
C ASP A 28 17.28 2.48 4.09
N VAL A 29 18.56 2.61 4.49
CA VAL A 29 19.14 1.88 5.63
C VAL A 29 18.30 2.05 6.91
N VAL A 30 17.69 3.22 7.11
CA VAL A 30 16.82 3.51 8.26
C VAL A 30 15.48 2.76 8.21
N ASN A 31 14.93 2.56 7.00
CA ASN A 31 13.69 1.81 6.79
C ASN A 31 13.95 0.29 6.73
N LEU A 32 15.09 -0.13 6.17
CA LEU A 32 15.54 -1.53 6.12
C LEU A 32 15.83 -2.07 7.51
N ASN A 33 16.76 -1.46 8.25
CA ASN A 33 17.22 -1.99 9.54
C ASN A 33 16.06 -2.18 10.54
N LYS A 34 15.03 -1.33 10.46
CA LYS A 34 13.87 -1.37 11.36
C LYS A 34 12.78 -2.35 10.93
N LEU A 35 12.79 -2.80 9.67
CA LEU A 35 11.84 -3.78 9.09
C LEU A 35 12.49 -5.15 8.86
N ASP A 36 13.81 -5.25 8.71
CA ASP A 36 14.55 -6.51 8.63
C ASP A 36 14.32 -7.36 9.88
N GLN A 37 14.26 -6.73 11.06
CA GLN A 37 13.91 -7.40 12.30
C GLN A 37 12.49 -7.98 12.33
N MET A 38 11.62 -7.58 11.38
CA MET A 38 10.21 -7.96 11.36
C MET A 38 9.90 -9.08 10.36
N ASN A 39 10.89 -9.57 9.57
CA ASN A 39 10.73 -10.68 8.62
C ASN A 39 9.51 -10.56 7.68
N ILE A 40 9.17 -9.35 7.26
CA ILE A 40 8.09 -9.10 6.29
C ILE A 40 8.59 -9.20 4.84
N ARG A 41 7.68 -9.41 3.89
CA ARG A 41 8.01 -9.34 2.46
C ARG A 41 8.24 -7.88 2.04
N LYS A 42 9.18 -7.66 1.13
CA LYS A 42 9.57 -6.33 0.64
C LYS A 42 9.77 -6.38 -0.88
N THR A 43 9.42 -5.30 -1.57
CA THR A 43 9.67 -5.13 -3.01
C THR A 43 9.85 -3.65 -3.36
N SER A 44 10.41 -3.34 -4.52
CA SER A 44 10.38 -1.99 -5.08
C SER A 44 9.27 -1.81 -6.12
N ASP A 45 8.52 -2.87 -6.42
CA ASP A 45 7.46 -2.90 -7.43
C ASP A 45 6.07 -2.79 -6.78
N ASN A 46 5.39 -1.65 -6.98
CA ASN A 46 4.04 -1.44 -6.45
C ASN A 46 3.00 -2.32 -7.15
N VAL A 47 3.21 -2.65 -8.43
CA VAL A 47 2.32 -3.51 -9.22
C VAL A 47 2.37 -4.94 -8.67
N GLN A 48 3.56 -5.44 -8.36
CA GLN A 48 3.73 -6.75 -7.72
C GLN A 48 2.98 -6.81 -6.39
N LEU A 49 3.20 -5.83 -5.51
CA LEU A 49 2.51 -5.76 -4.23
C LEU A 49 0.99 -5.72 -4.42
N ALA A 50 0.51 -4.91 -5.36
CA ALA A 50 -0.91 -4.78 -5.62
C ALA A 50 -1.54 -6.05 -6.18
N LYS A 51 -0.81 -6.88 -6.94
CA LYS A 51 -1.31 -8.18 -7.44
C LYS A 51 -1.50 -9.16 -6.29
N GLU A 52 -0.53 -9.25 -5.40
CA GLU A 52 -0.46 -10.28 -4.34
C GLU A 52 -1.18 -9.91 -3.04
N SER A 53 -1.68 -8.68 -2.92
CA SER A 53 -2.34 -8.20 -1.70
C SER A 53 -3.87 -8.15 -1.85
N ASP A 54 -4.59 -8.61 -0.83
CA ASP A 54 -6.06 -8.45 -0.73
C ASP A 54 -6.44 -7.08 -0.15
N VAL A 55 -5.64 -6.55 0.78
CA VAL A 55 -5.82 -5.23 1.39
C VAL A 55 -4.58 -4.39 1.11
N ILE A 56 -4.76 -3.23 0.47
CA ILE A 56 -3.68 -2.32 0.07
C ILE A 56 -3.82 -1.03 0.85
N VAL A 57 -2.79 -0.67 1.62
CA VAL A 57 -2.75 0.59 2.37
C VAL A 57 -1.84 1.59 1.65
N LEU A 58 -2.41 2.69 1.17
CA LEU A 58 -1.69 3.79 0.53
C LEU A 58 -1.00 4.65 1.60
N ALA A 59 0.20 4.24 2.00
CA ALA A 59 1.02 4.90 3.03
C ALA A 59 2.11 5.81 2.45
N VAL A 60 1.81 6.50 1.33
CA VAL A 60 2.71 7.41 0.63
C VAL A 60 2.36 8.88 0.88
N LYS A 61 3.26 9.80 0.51
CA LYS A 61 2.99 11.24 0.61
C LYS A 61 1.79 11.62 -0.29
N PRO A 62 0.94 12.60 0.11
CA PRO A 62 -0.26 12.95 -0.66
C PRO A 62 0.00 13.28 -2.14
N ASN A 63 1.12 13.94 -2.45
CA ASN A 63 1.50 14.28 -3.82
C ASN A 63 1.82 13.06 -4.71
N LEU A 64 2.12 11.90 -4.13
CA LEU A 64 2.43 10.66 -4.86
C LEU A 64 1.22 9.74 -5.06
N ILE A 65 0.09 10.02 -4.39
CA ILE A 65 -1.09 9.14 -4.43
C ILE A 65 -1.58 8.93 -5.85
N LYS A 66 -1.62 9.99 -6.66
CA LYS A 66 -2.09 9.91 -8.04
C LYS A 66 -1.21 8.98 -8.88
N ASP A 67 0.11 9.10 -8.75
CA ASP A 67 1.06 8.31 -9.53
C ASP A 67 1.01 6.83 -9.13
N VAL A 68 1.01 6.55 -7.83
CA VAL A 68 0.90 5.17 -7.31
C VAL A 68 -0.44 4.54 -7.71
N CYS A 69 -1.55 5.28 -7.60
CA CYS A 69 -2.86 4.77 -8.01
C CYS A 69 -2.93 4.45 -9.51
N ASN A 70 -2.28 5.26 -10.36
CA ASN A 70 -2.18 4.97 -11.79
C ASN A 70 -1.34 3.73 -12.07
N GLU A 71 -0.23 3.55 -11.34
CA GLU A 71 0.66 2.41 -11.48
C GLU A 71 -0.04 1.09 -11.13
N ILE A 72 -0.75 1.04 -10.00
CA ILE A 72 -1.41 -0.18 -9.53
C ILE A 72 -2.80 -0.41 -10.12
N GLN A 73 -3.26 0.53 -10.95
CA GLN A 73 -4.63 0.62 -11.44
C GLN A 73 -5.16 -0.69 -12.03
N GLN A 74 -4.37 -1.29 -12.95
CA GLN A 74 -4.74 -2.53 -13.62
C GLN A 74 -4.83 -3.69 -12.62
N SER A 75 -3.89 -3.80 -11.69
CA SER A 75 -3.86 -4.84 -10.67
C SER A 75 -5.05 -4.75 -9.72
N VAL A 76 -5.46 -3.52 -9.35
CA VAL A 76 -6.63 -3.28 -8.50
C VAL A 76 -7.93 -3.62 -9.25
N ARG A 77 -8.06 -3.22 -10.52
CA ARG A 77 -9.27 -3.50 -11.32
C ARG A 77 -9.45 -4.94 -11.75
N SER A 78 -8.39 -5.72 -11.79
CA SER A 78 -8.45 -7.10 -12.29
C SER A 78 -9.34 -8.00 -11.41
N THR A 79 -9.70 -7.56 -10.20
CA THR A 79 -10.62 -8.28 -9.30
C THR A 79 -11.39 -7.32 -8.40
N ASN A 80 -12.67 -7.60 -8.14
CA ASN A 80 -13.51 -6.83 -7.20
C ASN A 80 -13.27 -7.21 -5.72
N GLN A 81 -12.24 -8.01 -5.41
CA GLN A 81 -11.99 -8.52 -4.06
C GLN A 81 -10.97 -7.67 -3.26
N LYS A 82 -10.36 -6.66 -3.88
CA LYS A 82 -9.30 -5.86 -3.24
C LYS A 82 -9.87 -4.68 -2.47
N LEU A 83 -9.41 -4.49 -1.23
CA LEU A 83 -9.73 -3.32 -0.40
C LEU A 83 -8.60 -2.30 -0.45
N LEU A 84 -8.90 -1.07 -0.86
CA LEU A 84 -7.96 0.05 -0.84
C LEU A 84 -8.22 0.95 0.38
N VAL A 85 -7.20 1.14 1.21
CA VAL A 85 -7.24 1.99 2.40
C VAL A 85 -6.27 3.15 2.22
N SER A 86 -6.76 4.38 2.34
CA SER A 86 -5.92 5.58 2.27
C SER A 86 -5.72 6.22 3.63
N ILE A 87 -4.47 6.58 3.92
CA ILE A 87 -4.11 7.42 5.08
C ILE A 87 -3.57 8.78 4.64
N ALA A 88 -3.73 9.13 3.35
CA ALA A 88 -3.25 10.39 2.81
C ALA A 88 -4.12 11.56 3.28
N ALA A 89 -3.51 12.49 4.01
CA ALA A 89 -4.19 13.70 4.48
C ALA A 89 -4.61 14.58 3.29
N GLY A 90 -5.85 15.08 3.34
CA GLY A 90 -6.36 16.05 2.37
C GLY A 90 -6.76 15.50 1.00
N ILE A 91 -6.72 14.17 0.81
CA ILE A 91 -7.19 13.53 -0.44
C ILE A 91 -8.50 12.81 -0.17
N SER A 92 -9.57 13.22 -0.84
CA SER A 92 -10.88 12.58 -0.73
C SER A 92 -10.87 11.16 -1.32
N THR A 93 -11.73 10.29 -0.79
CA THR A 93 -11.96 8.95 -1.37
C THR A 93 -12.40 9.05 -2.82
N ALA A 94 -13.28 10.00 -3.16
CA ALA A 94 -13.73 10.25 -4.54
C ALA A 94 -12.56 10.53 -5.51
N ASN A 95 -11.54 11.28 -5.07
CA ASN A 95 -10.34 11.52 -5.90
C ASN A 95 -9.53 10.24 -6.11
N ILE A 96 -9.44 9.38 -5.08
CA ILE A 96 -8.73 8.10 -5.16
C ILE A 96 -9.49 7.14 -6.08
N GLU A 97 -10.81 7.02 -5.93
CA GLU A 97 -11.68 6.19 -6.77
C GLU A 97 -11.58 6.60 -8.23
N LYS A 98 -11.63 7.90 -8.53
CA LYS A 98 -11.48 8.41 -9.90
C LYS A 98 -10.19 7.93 -10.56
N VAL A 99 -9.08 7.90 -9.82
CA VAL A 99 -7.77 7.52 -10.37
C VAL A 99 -7.56 6.00 -10.35
N ALA A 100 -7.81 5.34 -9.22
CA ALA A 100 -7.57 3.92 -9.04
C ALA A 100 -8.61 3.05 -9.78
N LEU A 101 -9.86 3.49 -9.86
CA LEU A 101 -10.97 2.70 -10.43
C LEU A 101 -11.46 3.22 -11.78
N ASN A 102 -11.06 4.41 -12.24
CA ASN A 102 -11.53 5.03 -13.50
C ASN A 102 -13.05 4.96 -13.61
N SER A 103 -13.69 5.08 -12.45
CA SER A 103 -15.12 5.22 -12.33
C SER A 103 -15.43 6.63 -12.79
N MET A 104 -15.74 6.79 -14.07
CA MET A 104 -16.71 7.82 -14.47
C MET A 104 -17.96 7.49 -13.66
N PHE A 105 -18.25 8.29 -12.64
CA PHE A 105 -19.54 8.26 -11.97
C PHE A 105 -20.61 8.41 -13.05
N ILE A 106 -21.40 7.34 -13.24
CA ILE A 106 -22.69 7.36 -13.92
C ILE A 106 -23.72 7.72 -12.86
#